data_AF-A0A316GV92-F1
#
_entry.id   AF-A0A316GV92-F1
#
_cell.length_a   1.000
_cell.length_b   1.000
_cell.length_c   1.000
_cell.angle_alpha   90.00
_cell.angle_beta   90.00
_cell.angle_gamma   90.00
#
_symmetry.space_group_name_H-M   'P 1'
#
loop_
_entity.id
_entity.type
_entity.pdbx_description
1 polymer ?
#
loop_
_entity_poly.entity_id
_entity_poly.type
_entity_poly.pdbx_seq_one_letter_code
_entity_poly.pdbx_strand_id
1 'polypeptide(L)' 'MDDHHELTLEDLLHDPIILTVMERDGYCPDDIRLLARHAVAGTQVWESVSLRVNARRQNRVFRASTSSACIALCS' A
#
# COMPACT_ATOMS: atom_id res chain seq x y z
N MET A 1 7.10 31.33 15.38
CA MET A 1 7.42 31.11 13.97
C MET A 1 7.64 29.63 13.87
N ASP A 2 6.57 28.87 13.64
CA ASP A 2 6.70 27.43 13.41
C ASP A 2 7.35 27.29 12.05
N ASP A 3 8.64 27.03 12.06
CA ASP A 3 9.38 26.54 10.90
C ASP A 3 8.74 25.20 10.49
N HIS A 4 7.61 25.28 9.77
CA HIS A 4 6.94 24.14 9.17
C HIS A 4 7.92 23.53 8.17
N HIS A 5 8.74 22.61 8.66
CA HIS A 5 9.48 21.69 7.82
C HIS A 5 8.45 21.03 6.92
N GLU A 6 8.52 21.34 5.63
CA GLU A 6 7.71 20.68 4.63
C GLU A 6 8.09 19.21 4.65
N LEU A 7 7.16 18.35 5.05
CA LEU A 7 7.39 16.91 5.13
C LEU A 7 7.70 16.39 3.72
N THR A 8 8.81 15.68 3.58
CA THR A 8 9.14 15.02 2.33
C THR A 8 8.23 13.80 2.14
N LEU A 9 8.12 13.34 0.89
CA LEU A 9 7.40 12.09 0.60
C LEU A 9 8.02 10.93 1.39
N GLU A 10 9.34 10.91 1.50
CA GLU A 10 10.10 9.90 2.23
C GLU A 10 9.74 9.91 3.71
N ASP A 11 9.64 11.08 4.35
CA ASP A 11 9.22 11.19 5.75
C ASP A 11 7.83 10.57 5.95
N LEU A 12 6.89 10.89 5.05
CA LEU A 12 5.54 10.36 5.09
C LEU A 12 5.50 8.83 4.90
N LEU A 13 6.35 8.29 4.03
CA LEU A 13 6.43 6.85 3.77
C LEU A 13 7.10 6.06 4.90
N HIS A 14 7.76 6.72 5.85
CA HIS A 14 8.26 6.10 7.08
C HIS A 14 7.30 6.25 8.27
N ASP A 15 6.25 7.07 8.13
CA ASP A 15 5.26 7.26 9.18
C ASP A 15 4.46 5.96 9.43
N PRO A 16 4.41 5.46 10.69
CA PRO A 16 3.72 4.21 11.02
C PRO A 16 2.22 4.22 10.68
N ILE A 17 1.55 5.37 10.82
CA ILE A 17 0.12 5.52 10.52
C ILE A 17 -0.08 5.36 9.01
N ILE A 18 0.77 6.01 8.21
CA ILE A 18 0.72 5.92 6.75
C ILE A 18 0.98 4.49 6.28
N LEU A 19 2.01 3.83 6.83
CA LEU A 19 2.29 2.43 6.54
C LEU A 19 1.10 1.52 6.86
N THR A 20 0.44 1.73 8.01
CA THR A 20 -0.74 0.96 8.43
C THR A 20 -1.90 1.13 7.44
N VAL A 21 -2.17 2.37 7.02
CA VAL A 21 -3.23 2.68 6.04
C VAL A 21 -2.90 2.05 4.68
N MET A 22 -1.66 2.17 4.23
CA MET A 22 -1.21 1.58 2.96
C MET A 22 -1.34 0.07 2.95
N GLU A 23 -0.92 -0.61 4.01
CA GLU A 23 -1.05 -2.06 4.14
C GLU A 23 -2.52 -2.51 4.11
N ARG A 24 -3.38 -1.82 4.87
CA ARG A 24 -4.84 -2.05 4.84
C ARG A 24 -5.37 -1.94 3.42
N ASP A 25 -4.90 -0.94 2.69
CA ASP A 25 -5.37 -0.64 1.35
C ASP A 25 -4.59 -1.41 0.25
N GLY A 26 -3.64 -2.26 0.62
CA GLY A 26 -2.86 -3.11 -0.29
C GLY A 26 -1.81 -2.37 -1.12
N TYR A 27 -1.43 -1.16 -0.72
CA TYR A 27 -0.34 -0.37 -1.31
C TYR A 27 0.99 -0.63 -0.61
N CYS A 28 2.09 -0.41 -1.31
CA CYS A 28 3.43 -0.35 -0.72
C CYS A 28 4.13 0.97 -1.09
N PRO A 29 5.22 1.36 -0.37
CA PRO A 29 5.93 2.62 -0.63
C PRO A 29 6.37 2.81 -2.08
N ASP A 30 6.75 1.74 -2.76
CA ASP A 30 7.18 1.81 -4.16
C ASP A 30 6.05 2.16 -5.13
N ASP A 31 4.81 1.75 -4.84
CA ASP A 31 3.65 2.17 -5.64
C ASP A 31 3.43 3.67 -5.52
N ILE A 32 3.55 4.20 -4.29
CA ILE A 32 3.35 5.62 -4.03
C ILE A 32 4.46 6.45 -4.68
N ARG A 33 5.72 6.01 -4.58
CA ARG A 33 6.85 6.64 -5.30
C ARG A 33 6.62 6.64 -6.81
N LEU A 34 6.13 5.52 -7.36
CA LEU A 34 5.82 5.43 -8.78
C LEU A 34 4.71 6.42 -9.17
N LEU A 35 3.61 6.44 -8.41
CA LEU A 35 2.50 7.37 -8.64
C LEU A 35 2.97 8.83 -8.55
N ALA A 36 3.77 9.19 -7.54
CA ALA A 36 4.31 10.53 -7.39
C ALA A 36 5.18 10.94 -8.60
N ARG A 37 6.10 10.06 -9.05
CA ARG A 37 6.92 10.33 -10.24
C ARG A 37 6.07 10.54 -11.49
N HIS A 38 5.04 9.73 -11.69
CA HIS A 38 4.20 9.83 -12.90
C HIS A 38 3.18 10.95 -12.85
N ALA A 39 2.70 11.34 -11.66
CA ALA A 39 1.86 12.52 -11.49
C ALA A 39 2.60 13.79 -11.94
N VAL A 40 3.89 13.90 -11.62
CA VAL A 40 4.75 15.00 -12.10
C VAL A 40 4.96 14.93 -13.62
N ALA A 41 5.09 13.72 -14.18
CA ALA A 41 5.31 13.52 -15.62
C ALA A 41 4.02 13.53 -16.47
N GLY A 42 2.84 13.74 -15.88
CA GLY A 42 1.55 13.73 -16.59
C GLY A 42 1.16 12.38 -17.20
N THR A 43 1.78 11.27 -16.78
CA THR A 43 1.53 9.93 -17.33
C THR A 43 0.52 9.17 -16.47
N GLN A 44 -0.47 8.53 -17.09
CA GLN A 44 -1.45 7.72 -16.37
C GLN A 44 -0.92 6.30 -16.10
N VAL A 45 -0.43 6.05 -14.88
CA VAL A 45 0.07 4.73 -14.43
C VAL A 45 -0.85 4.08 -13.38
N TRP A 46 -1.96 4.75 -13.08
CA TRP A 46 -2.93 4.33 -12.07
C TRP A 46 -3.50 2.93 -12.31
N GLU A 47 -3.76 2.56 -13.56
CA GLU A 47 -4.32 1.25 -13.92
C GLU A 47 -3.37 0.11 -13.54
N SER A 48 -2.08 0.23 -13.88
CA SER A 48 -1.06 -0.77 -13.55
C SER A 48 -0.84 -0.90 -12.05
N VAL A 49 -0.87 0.22 -11.31
CA VAL A 49 -0.79 0.20 -9.84
C VAL A 49 -2.03 -0.48 -9.25
N SER A 50 -3.22 -0.13 -9.74
CA SER A 50 -4.49 -0.70 -9.28
C SER A 50 -4.53 -2.22 -9.45
N LEU A 51 -4.05 -2.75 -10.59
CA LEU A 51 -3.94 -4.20 -10.81
C LEU A 51 -3.03 -4.88 -9.77
N ARG A 52 -1.86 -4.29 -9.46
CA ARG A 52 -0.94 -4.83 -8.44
C ARG A 52 -1.52 -4.76 -7.03
N VAL A 53 -2.24 -3.69 -6.69
CA VAL A 53 -2.94 -3.54 -5.41
C VAL A 53 -4.04 -4.60 -5.29
N ASN A 54 -4.86 -4.78 -6.33
CA ASN A 54 -5.90 -5.80 -6.36
C ASN A 54 -5.34 -7.21 -6.21
N ALA A 55 -4.25 -7.54 -6.92
CA ALA A 55 -3.59 -8.83 -6.79
C ALA A 55 -3.10 -9.09 -5.35
N ARG A 56 -2.53 -8.09 -4.67
CA ARG A 56 -2.12 -8.20 -3.26
C ARG A 56 -3.29 -8.38 -2.32
N ARG A 57 -4.38 -7.63 -2.51
CA ARG A 57 -5.61 -7.78 -1.73
C ARG A 57 -6.20 -9.18 -1.90
N GLN A 58 -6.30 -9.69 -3.14
CA GLN A 58 -6.77 -11.04 -3.42
C GLN A 58 -5.90 -12.11 -2.77
N ASN A 59 -4.57 -11.97 -2.84
CA ASN A 59 -3.63 -12.89 -2.19
C ASN A 59 -3.79 -12.87 -0.66
N ARG A 60 -4.04 -11.70 -0.06
CA ARG A 60 -4.32 -11.56 1.38
C ARG A 60 -5.61 -12.26 1.78
N VAL A 61 -6.69 -12.09 1.01
CA VAL A 61 -7.97 -12.78 1.23
C VAL A 61 -7.80 -14.30 1.11
N PHE A 62 -7.08 -14.76 0.08
CA PHE A 62 -6.82 -16.18 -0.13
C PHE A 62 -6.00 -16.78 1.03
N ARG A 63 -4.93 -16.09 1.48
CA ARG A 63 -4.15 -16.50 2.67
C ARG A 63 -4.98 -16.50 3.96
N ALA A 64 -5.89 -15.55 4.13
CA ALA A 64 -6.80 -15.54 5.27
C ALA A 64 -7.76 -16.74 5.23
N SER A 65 -8.29 -17.08 4.05
CA SER A 65 -9.13 -18.28 3.85
C SER A 65 -8.38 -19.58 4.11
N THR A 66 -7.14 -19.71 3.63
CA THR A 66 -6.35 -20.93 3.89
C THR A 66 -5.92 -21.04 5.34
N SER A 67 -5.58 -19.92 6.00
CA SER A 67 -5.27 -19.90 7.43
C SER A 67 -6.48 -20.25 8.30
N SER A 68 -7.70 -19.90 7.88
CA SER A 68 -8.95 -20.27 8.57
C SER A 68 -9.27 -21.77 8.40
N ALA A 69 -8.99 -22.33 7.23
CA ALA A 69 -9.17 -23.76 6.96
C ALA A 69 -8.26 -24.66 7.79
N CYS A 70 -7.05 -24.20 8.16
CA CYS A 70 -6.15 -24.94 9.06
C CYS A 70 -6.64 -24.98 10.52
N ILE A 71 -7.41 -23.99 10.96
CA ILE A 71 -7.93 -23.91 12.34
C ILE A 71 -9.13 -24.85 12.52
N ALA A 72 -9.94 -25.06 11.46
CA ALA A 72 -11.14 -25.90 11.52
C ALA A 72 -10.88 -27.42 11.54
N LEU A 73 -9.64 -27.88 11.33
CA LEU A 73 -9.30 -29.32 11.30
C LEU A 73 -8.61 -29.81 12.59
N CYS A 74 -8.47 -28.95 13.60
CA CYS A 74 -7.88 -29.28 14.90
C CYS A 74 -8.87 -28.98 16.05
N SER A 75 -10.04 -29.61 16.02
CA SER A 75 -11.00 -29.63 17.15
C SER A 75 -11.66 -30.98 17.27
#